data_AF-A0A2H1KG22-F1
#
_entry.id   AF-A0A2H1KG22-F1
#
_cell.length_a   1.000
_cell.length_b   1.000
_cell.length_c   1.000
_cell.angle_alpha   90.00
_cell.angle_beta   90.00
_cell.angle_gamma   90.00
#
_symmetry.space_group_name_H-M   'P 1'
#
loop_
_entity.id
_entity.type
_entity.pdbx_description
1 polymer ?
#
loop_
_entity_poly.entity_id
_entity_poly.type
_entity_poly.pdbx_seq_one_letter_code
_entity_poly.pdbx_strand_id
1 'polypeptide(L)'
;MGAHLRPPLRVVFELPSAVIYERDLADLPDPILAADIAAGLVAATYPHGPIRTKSVASQYATTMRRLARELHADGFRGGFADMSTAAVVGYWLTCDFHRERRIRAVLSAFHTAGGQLQPGIVHHLTGRRINQIKPGKPNRPYSATEWERLAQACNTMIKGSIHDHRQALEASERGKDLTDDSLSEDRMAWVIRSSGPLAIRSLMALFPMATVDNRQRVVSLSRSLFPEPDVAFAYNLLFAIRTGIVPDGIDALRTDDVTRTGPSSILLSYVKGRTGKESLVLPRAAVRLLDQWFEHSELLRGHAGDQASQLWLGAKQATQEGGA
;
A
#
# COMPACT_ATOMS: atom_id res chain seq x y z
N MET A 1 -2.59 -18.43 -8.54
CA MET A 1 -3.30 -17.21 -8.14
C MET A 1 -4.30 -16.84 -9.22
N GLY A 2 -5.56 -16.73 -8.81
CA GLY A 2 -6.71 -16.58 -9.70
C GLY A 2 -7.97 -16.29 -8.88
N ALA A 3 -9.13 -16.64 -9.41
CA ALA A 3 -10.36 -16.66 -8.62
C ALA A 3 -11.09 -17.98 -8.85
N HIS A 4 -11.87 -18.39 -7.86
CA HIS A 4 -12.71 -19.59 -7.95
C HIS A 4 -14.04 -19.38 -7.23
N LEU A 5 -15.00 -20.26 -7.51
CA LEU A 5 -16.31 -20.25 -6.86
C LEU A 5 -16.32 -21.21 -5.67
N ARG A 6 -17.00 -20.81 -4.59
CA ARG A 6 -17.32 -21.65 -3.44
C ARG A 6 -18.84 -21.63 -3.19
N PRO A 7 -19.46 -22.75 -2.79
CA PRO A 7 -20.88 -22.76 -2.42
C PRO A 7 -21.22 -21.79 -1.27
N PRO A 8 -22.45 -21.24 -1.19
CA PRO A 8 -23.56 -21.44 -2.13
C PRO A 8 -23.41 -20.66 -3.45
N LEU A 9 -22.86 -19.43 -3.41
CA LEU A 9 -22.43 -18.69 -4.61
C LEU A 9 -21.47 -17.55 -4.22
N ARG A 10 -20.26 -17.92 -3.81
CA ARG A 10 -19.23 -17.00 -3.34
C ARG A 10 -18.05 -16.97 -4.29
N VAL A 11 -17.60 -15.77 -4.67
CA VAL A 11 -16.36 -15.59 -5.43
C VAL A 11 -15.21 -15.40 -4.46
N VAL A 12 -14.22 -16.28 -4.55
CA VAL A 12 -12.96 -16.21 -3.79
C VAL A 12 -11.86 -15.71 -4.71
N PHE A 13 -11.30 -14.55 -4.39
CA PHE A 13 -10.22 -13.92 -5.14
C PHE A 13 -8.88 -14.18 -4.43
N GLU A 14 -7.97 -14.89 -5.11
CA GLU A 14 -6.60 -15.15 -4.67
C GLU A 14 -5.63 -14.23 -5.42
N LEU A 15 -5.33 -13.09 -4.82
CA LEU A 15 -4.65 -11.99 -5.48
C LEU A 15 -3.13 -12.02 -5.26
N PRO A 16 -2.30 -11.48 -6.19
CA PRO A 16 -0.83 -11.49 -6.16
C PRO A 16 -0.14 -11.20 -4.82
N SER A 17 -0.77 -10.43 -3.93
CA SER A 17 -0.23 -10.07 -2.62
C SER A 17 -0.55 -11.09 -1.51
N ALA A 18 -0.86 -12.35 -1.84
CA ALA A 18 -1.36 -13.38 -0.93
C ALA A 18 -2.64 -12.98 -0.15
N VAL A 19 -3.35 -11.96 -0.66
CA VAL A 19 -4.58 -11.48 -0.05
C VAL A 19 -5.75 -12.27 -0.60
N ILE A 20 -6.48 -12.94 0.29
CA ILE A 20 -7.75 -13.57 -0.01
C ILE A 20 -8.86 -12.54 0.23
N TYR A 21 -9.69 -12.30 -0.78
CA TYR A 21 -10.91 -11.54 -0.67
C TYR A 21 -12.08 -12.40 -1.10
N GLU A 22 -13.15 -12.41 -0.32
CA GLU A 22 -14.34 -13.18 -0.64
C GLU A 22 -15.55 -12.26 -0.80
N ARG A 23 -16.42 -12.59 -1.76
CA ARG A 23 -17.67 -11.88 -1.95
C ARG A 23 -18.83 -12.84 -2.23
N ASP A 24 -19.85 -12.74 -1.40
CA ASP A 24 -21.10 -13.47 -1.59
C ASP A 24 -21.96 -12.82 -2.69
N LEU A 25 -22.61 -13.66 -3.49
CA LEU A 25 -23.58 -13.29 -4.53
C LEU A 25 -24.89 -14.08 -4.40
N ALA A 26 -25.01 -15.01 -3.44
CA ALA A 26 -26.22 -15.80 -3.25
C ALA A 26 -27.42 -14.96 -2.77
N ASP A 27 -27.18 -13.76 -2.23
CA ASP A 27 -28.20 -12.81 -1.80
C ASP A 27 -28.71 -11.89 -2.94
N LEU A 28 -28.28 -12.12 -4.18
CA LEU A 28 -28.81 -11.40 -5.34
C LEU A 28 -30.18 -11.97 -5.76
N PRO A 29 -31.07 -11.10 -6.27
CA PRO A 29 -32.47 -11.47 -6.47
C PRO A 29 -32.69 -12.45 -7.63
N ASP A 30 -31.83 -12.44 -8.66
CA ASP A 30 -31.89 -13.35 -9.79
C ASP A 30 -30.74 -14.36 -9.72
N PRO A 31 -30.99 -15.64 -9.39
CA PRO A 31 -29.93 -16.63 -9.18
C PRO A 31 -29.14 -16.96 -10.46
N ILE A 32 -29.79 -16.91 -11.63
CA ILE A 32 -29.15 -17.13 -12.93
C ILE A 32 -28.16 -15.99 -13.22
N LEU A 33 -28.62 -14.74 -13.12
CA LEU A 33 -27.76 -13.57 -13.28
C LEU A 33 -26.62 -13.55 -12.25
N ALA A 34 -26.90 -13.93 -11.01
CA ALA A 34 -25.89 -14.02 -9.97
C ALA A 34 -24.77 -15.02 -10.34
N ALA A 35 -25.14 -16.18 -10.89
CA ALA A 35 -24.18 -17.19 -11.34
C ALA A 35 -23.33 -16.68 -12.52
N ASP A 36 -23.95 -16.03 -13.50
CA ASP A 36 -23.24 -15.44 -14.64
C ASP A 36 -22.29 -14.30 -14.20
N ILE A 37 -22.71 -13.46 -13.26
CA ILE A 37 -21.85 -12.45 -12.63
C ILE A 37 -20.67 -13.11 -11.92
N ALA A 38 -20.90 -14.18 -11.18
CA ALA A 38 -19.86 -14.90 -10.46
C ALA A 38 -18.81 -15.45 -11.45
N ALA A 39 -19.26 -16.10 -12.53
CA ALA A 39 -18.40 -16.61 -13.59
C ALA A 39 -17.61 -15.48 -14.28
N GLY A 40 -18.26 -14.36 -14.60
CA GLY A 40 -17.61 -13.20 -15.21
C GLY A 40 -16.57 -12.54 -14.29
N LEU A 41 -16.83 -12.45 -12.98
CA LEU A 41 -15.86 -11.92 -12.01
C LEU A 41 -14.64 -12.83 -11.86
N VAL A 42 -14.85 -14.16 -11.86
CA VAL A 42 -13.75 -15.13 -11.88
C VAL A 42 -12.90 -14.95 -13.13
N ALA A 43 -13.53 -14.92 -14.31
CA ALA A 43 -12.83 -14.74 -15.59
C ALA A 43 -12.11 -13.39 -15.69
N ALA A 44 -12.63 -12.33 -15.06
CA ALA A 44 -12.01 -11.00 -15.04
C ALA A 44 -10.85 -10.85 -14.03
N THR A 45 -10.48 -11.92 -13.33
CA THR A 45 -9.37 -11.93 -12.37
C THR A 45 -8.03 -12.23 -13.06
N TYR A 46 -6.93 -11.69 -12.51
CA TYR A 46 -5.57 -12.04 -12.93
C TYR A 46 -5.40 -13.57 -13.02
N PRO A 47 -4.67 -14.11 -14.02
CA PRO A 47 -3.81 -13.40 -14.97
C PRO A 47 -4.53 -12.78 -16.18
N HIS A 48 -5.77 -13.16 -16.43
CA HIS A 48 -6.46 -12.86 -17.70
C HIS A 48 -7.24 -11.54 -17.68
N GLY A 49 -7.49 -10.96 -16.51
CA GLY A 49 -8.29 -9.74 -16.39
C GLY A 49 -7.71 -8.64 -15.49
N PRO A 50 -8.44 -7.51 -15.39
CA PRO A 50 -7.96 -6.31 -14.71
C PRO A 50 -8.00 -6.37 -13.18
N ILE A 51 -8.61 -7.39 -12.58
CA ILE A 51 -8.73 -7.51 -11.13
C ILE A 51 -7.42 -8.07 -10.54
N ARG A 52 -6.64 -7.19 -9.90
CA ARG A 52 -5.30 -7.51 -9.35
C ARG A 52 -5.14 -7.21 -7.86
N THR A 53 -6.05 -6.45 -7.26
CA THR A 53 -5.96 -6.04 -5.85
C THR A 53 -7.30 -6.16 -5.16
N LYS A 54 -7.30 -6.24 -3.82
CA LYS A 54 -8.51 -6.36 -3.00
C LYS A 54 -9.48 -5.20 -3.24
N SER A 55 -8.93 -3.98 -3.32
CA SER A 55 -9.72 -2.79 -3.62
C SER A 55 -10.40 -2.88 -4.99
N VAL A 56 -9.68 -3.35 -6.01
CA VAL A 56 -10.26 -3.53 -7.35
C VAL A 56 -11.32 -4.64 -7.35
N ALA A 57 -11.06 -5.79 -6.73
CA ALA A 57 -12.05 -6.87 -6.62
C ALA A 57 -13.35 -6.41 -5.95
N SER A 58 -13.23 -5.69 -4.83
CA SER A 58 -14.38 -5.11 -4.12
C SER A 58 -15.19 -4.13 -5.00
N GLN A 59 -14.51 -3.27 -5.77
CA GLN A 59 -15.18 -2.32 -6.67
C GLN A 59 -15.93 -3.01 -7.80
N TYR A 60 -15.34 -4.04 -8.40
CA TYR A 60 -15.97 -4.82 -9.48
C TYR A 60 -17.19 -5.56 -8.96
N ALA A 61 -17.04 -6.33 -7.87
CA ALA A 61 -18.15 -7.09 -7.31
C ALA A 61 -19.29 -6.17 -6.83
N THR A 62 -18.98 -5.01 -6.23
CA THR A 62 -19.99 -4.03 -5.82
C THR A 62 -20.73 -3.44 -7.03
N THR A 63 -20.02 -3.16 -8.12
CA THR A 63 -20.65 -2.65 -9.36
C THR A 63 -21.58 -3.70 -9.98
N MET A 64 -21.16 -4.96 -10.07
CA MET A 64 -21.98 -6.03 -10.64
C MET A 64 -23.21 -6.37 -9.80
N ARG A 65 -23.07 -6.39 -8.46
CA ARG A 65 -24.20 -6.56 -7.54
C ARG A 65 -25.23 -5.43 -7.69
N ARG A 66 -24.75 -4.20 -7.90
CA ARG A 66 -25.63 -3.05 -8.15
C ARG A 66 -26.38 -3.20 -9.47
N LEU A 67 -25.68 -3.56 -10.55
CA LEU A 67 -26.29 -3.86 -11.85
C LEU A 67 -27.42 -4.89 -11.70
N ALA A 68 -27.15 -6.02 -11.03
CA ALA A 68 -28.16 -7.07 -10.85
C ALA A 68 -29.42 -6.58 -10.12
N ARG A 69 -29.26 -5.81 -9.04
CA ARG A 69 -30.39 -5.28 -8.27
C ARG A 69 -31.20 -4.24 -9.05
N GLU A 70 -30.52 -3.35 -9.76
CA GLU A 70 -31.18 -2.30 -10.55
C GLU A 70 -31.92 -2.93 -11.75
N LEU A 71 -31.32 -3.89 -12.46
CA LEU A 71 -32.02 -4.64 -13.52
C LEU A 71 -33.24 -5.40 -12.97
N HIS A 72 -33.10 -6.08 -11.83
CA HIS A 72 -34.21 -6.79 -11.21
C HIS A 72 -35.37 -5.87 -10.84
N ALA A 73 -35.06 -4.68 -10.30
CA ALA A 73 -36.03 -3.65 -9.96
C ALA A 73 -36.76 -3.11 -11.20
N ASP A 74 -36.07 -3.06 -12.34
CA ASP A 74 -36.64 -2.73 -13.66
C ASP A 74 -37.40 -3.92 -14.30
N GLY A 75 -37.55 -5.03 -13.57
CA GLY A 75 -38.34 -6.19 -14.00
C GLY A 75 -37.58 -7.24 -14.82
N PHE A 76 -36.27 -7.08 -15.02
CA PHE A 76 -35.45 -8.09 -15.71
C PHE A 76 -35.43 -9.42 -14.96
N ARG A 77 -35.46 -10.54 -15.69
CA ARG A 77 -35.30 -11.91 -15.17
C ARG A 77 -34.43 -12.68 -16.17
N GLY A 78 -33.59 -13.59 -15.66
CA GLY A 78 -32.71 -14.44 -16.49
C GLY A 78 -31.23 -14.19 -16.22
N GLY A 79 -30.38 -14.62 -17.15
CA GLY A 79 -28.92 -14.47 -17.11
C GLY A 79 -28.39 -13.43 -18.10
N PHE A 80 -27.07 -13.39 -18.28
CA PHE A 80 -26.44 -12.52 -19.28
C PHE A 80 -26.88 -12.84 -20.72
N ALA A 81 -27.23 -14.09 -21.02
CA ALA A 81 -27.74 -14.49 -22.34
C ALA A 81 -29.13 -13.88 -22.66
N ASP A 82 -29.96 -13.70 -21.64
CA ASP A 82 -31.32 -13.16 -21.77
C ASP A 82 -31.35 -11.62 -21.81
N MET A 83 -30.23 -10.99 -21.46
CA MET A 83 -30.14 -9.54 -21.39
C MET A 83 -30.17 -8.92 -22.79
N SER A 84 -31.12 -8.00 -23.01
CA SER A 84 -31.21 -7.31 -24.28
C SER A 84 -30.11 -6.25 -24.44
N THR A 85 -29.72 -6.00 -25.69
CA THR A 85 -28.79 -4.90 -25.98
C THR A 85 -29.33 -3.55 -25.48
N ALA A 86 -30.65 -3.33 -25.59
CA ALA A 86 -31.30 -2.12 -25.10
C ALA A 86 -31.22 -1.97 -23.57
N ALA A 87 -31.38 -3.06 -22.80
CA ALA A 87 -31.26 -3.02 -21.34
C ALA A 87 -29.84 -2.63 -20.89
N VAL A 88 -28.81 -3.22 -21.51
CA VAL A 88 -27.40 -2.91 -21.19
C VAL A 88 -27.05 -1.47 -21.56
N VAL A 89 -27.41 -1.04 -22.76
CA VAL A 89 -27.13 0.32 -23.24
C VAL A 89 -27.90 1.35 -22.42
N GLY A 90 -29.17 1.08 -22.11
CA GLY A 90 -30.00 1.90 -21.24
C GLY A 90 -29.36 2.07 -19.85
N TYR A 91 -28.87 0.97 -19.27
CA TYR A 91 -28.12 1.03 -18.01
C TYR A 91 -26.83 1.86 -18.13
N TRP A 92 -26.07 1.69 -19.22
CA TRP A 92 -24.84 2.47 -19.40
C TRP A 92 -25.12 3.97 -19.52
N LEU A 93 -26.22 4.38 -20.14
CA LEU A 93 -26.62 5.79 -20.25
C LEU A 93 -26.92 6.46 -18.90
N THR A 94 -27.25 5.69 -17.85
CA THR A 94 -27.57 6.22 -16.52
C THR A 94 -26.38 6.16 -15.54
N CYS A 95 -25.33 5.41 -15.89
CA CYS A 95 -24.21 5.13 -15.00
C CYS A 95 -22.98 6.00 -15.31
N ASP A 96 -22.01 6.06 -14.37
CA ASP A 96 -20.75 6.77 -14.61
C ASP A 96 -19.74 5.93 -15.42
N PHE A 97 -18.69 6.59 -15.93
CA PHE A 97 -17.61 5.95 -16.69
C PHE A 97 -17.01 4.73 -16.01
N HIS A 98 -16.78 4.78 -14.69
CA HIS A 98 -16.11 3.70 -13.98
C HIS A 98 -17.03 2.49 -13.85
N ARG A 99 -18.34 2.69 -13.70
CA ARG A 99 -19.32 1.60 -13.70
C ARG A 99 -19.40 0.93 -15.07
N GLU A 100 -19.60 1.70 -16.15
CA GLU A 100 -19.61 1.15 -17.51
C GLU A 100 -18.33 0.36 -17.79
N ARG A 101 -17.15 0.93 -17.46
CA ARG A 101 -15.86 0.26 -17.67
C ARG A 101 -15.78 -1.09 -16.96
N ARG A 102 -16.24 -1.20 -15.71
CA ARG A 102 -16.19 -2.45 -14.93
C ARG A 102 -17.19 -3.47 -15.46
N ILE A 103 -18.41 -3.05 -15.79
CA ILE A 103 -19.45 -3.91 -16.37
C ILE A 103 -18.94 -4.50 -17.69
N ARG A 104 -18.40 -3.66 -18.58
CA ARG A 104 -17.84 -4.11 -19.85
C ARG A 104 -16.71 -5.11 -19.66
N ALA A 105 -15.80 -4.87 -18.71
CA ALA A 105 -14.71 -5.80 -18.43
C ALA A 105 -15.20 -7.18 -17.95
N VAL A 106 -16.24 -7.22 -17.10
CA VAL A 106 -16.83 -8.49 -16.63
C VAL A 106 -17.57 -9.21 -17.76
N LEU A 107 -18.39 -8.51 -18.54
CA LEU A 107 -19.10 -9.09 -19.68
C LEU A 107 -18.14 -9.62 -20.76
N SER A 108 -17.09 -8.86 -21.09
CA SER A 108 -16.05 -9.31 -22.04
C SER A 108 -15.32 -10.55 -21.54
N ALA A 109 -14.96 -10.60 -20.25
CA ALA A 109 -14.29 -11.76 -19.68
C ALA A 109 -15.21 -12.99 -19.63
N PHE A 110 -16.47 -12.81 -19.25
CA PHE A 110 -17.49 -13.85 -19.29
C PHE A 110 -17.65 -14.44 -20.69
N HIS A 111 -17.78 -13.58 -21.71
CA HIS A 111 -17.91 -14.04 -23.10
C HIS A 111 -16.66 -14.76 -23.60
N THR A 112 -15.47 -14.24 -23.29
CA THR A 112 -14.19 -14.87 -23.67
C THR A 112 -14.03 -16.24 -23.02
N ALA A 113 -14.58 -16.44 -21.82
CA ALA A 113 -14.60 -17.73 -21.11
C ALA A 113 -15.66 -18.71 -21.63
N GLY A 114 -16.36 -18.39 -22.73
CA GLY A 114 -17.40 -19.24 -23.35
C GLY A 114 -18.83 -18.90 -22.94
N GLY A 115 -19.03 -17.86 -22.14
CA GLY A 115 -20.36 -17.37 -21.76
C GLY A 115 -21.14 -16.78 -22.95
N GLN A 116 -22.45 -16.97 -22.94
CA GLN A 116 -23.33 -16.48 -24.00
C GLN A 116 -23.78 -15.04 -23.74
N LEU A 117 -23.63 -14.18 -24.74
CA LEU A 117 -24.15 -12.81 -24.78
C LEU A 117 -24.88 -12.59 -26.09
N GLN A 118 -25.88 -11.72 -26.08
CA GLN A 118 -26.49 -11.30 -27.35
C GLN A 118 -25.46 -10.62 -28.27
N PRO A 119 -25.50 -10.86 -29.59
CA PRO A 119 -24.52 -10.29 -30.52
C PRO A 119 -24.40 -8.76 -30.46
N GLY A 120 -25.50 -8.06 -30.23
CA GLY A 120 -25.49 -6.59 -30.08
C GLY A 120 -24.71 -6.11 -28.85
N ILE A 121 -24.75 -6.84 -27.73
CA ILE A 121 -23.94 -6.55 -26.55
C ILE A 121 -22.46 -6.72 -26.91
N VAL A 122 -22.10 -7.84 -27.55
CA VAL A 122 -20.71 -8.11 -27.97
C VAL A 122 -20.18 -7.00 -28.89
N HIS A 123 -20.99 -6.53 -29.85
CA HIS A 123 -20.63 -5.39 -30.70
C HIS A 123 -20.31 -4.14 -29.88
N HIS A 124 -21.17 -3.78 -28.93
CA HIS A 124 -20.90 -2.63 -28.05
C HIS A 124 -19.67 -2.83 -27.16
N LEU A 125 -19.38 -4.05 -26.69
CA LEU A 125 -18.18 -4.33 -25.89
C LEU A 125 -16.89 -4.02 -26.66
N THR A 126 -16.88 -4.25 -27.98
CA THR A 126 -15.75 -3.92 -28.86
C THR A 126 -15.69 -2.46 -29.30
N GLY A 127 -16.82 -1.73 -29.22
CA GLY A 127 -16.93 -0.33 -29.65
C GLY A 127 -16.45 0.72 -28.64
N ARG A 128 -16.66 2.01 -28.95
CA ARG A 128 -16.37 3.12 -28.03
C ARG A 128 -17.27 3.05 -26.78
N ARG A 129 -16.77 3.55 -25.65
CA ARG A 129 -17.60 3.76 -24.44
C ARG A 129 -18.58 4.91 -24.62
N ILE A 130 -19.78 4.72 -24.06
CA ILE A 130 -20.81 5.75 -24.03
C ILE A 130 -20.35 6.87 -23.10
N ASN A 131 -19.99 6.50 -21.88
CA ASN A 131 -19.44 7.42 -20.90
C ASN A 131 -17.95 7.65 -21.16
N GLN A 132 -17.53 8.90 -21.08
CA GLN A 132 -16.14 9.30 -21.24
C GLN A 132 -15.64 9.92 -19.95
N ILE A 133 -14.41 9.58 -19.54
CA ILE A 133 -13.73 10.32 -18.47
C ILE A 133 -13.53 11.73 -18.98
N LYS A 134 -14.09 12.71 -18.27
CA LYS A 134 -13.65 14.09 -18.40
C LYS A 134 -12.25 14.17 -17.79
N PRO A 135 -11.23 14.66 -18.50
CA PRO A 135 -9.92 14.82 -17.91
C PRO A 135 -10.04 15.68 -16.65
N GLY A 136 -9.53 15.18 -15.53
CA GLY A 136 -9.48 15.93 -14.29
C GLY A 136 -8.63 17.18 -14.45
N LYS A 137 -8.86 18.18 -13.61
CA LYS A 137 -7.93 19.32 -13.52
C LYS A 137 -6.60 18.79 -13.00
N PRO A 138 -5.47 19.04 -13.67
CA PRO A 138 -4.16 18.68 -13.14
C PRO A 138 -3.96 19.30 -11.75
N ASN A 139 -3.28 18.58 -10.86
CA ASN A 139 -2.88 19.14 -9.58
C ASN A 139 -2.01 20.38 -9.83
N ARG A 140 -2.27 21.45 -9.08
CA ARG A 140 -1.44 22.65 -9.16
C ARG A 140 -0.06 22.31 -8.61
N PRO A 141 1.03 22.56 -9.36
CA PRO A 141 2.37 22.34 -8.83
C PRO A 141 2.63 23.31 -7.68
N TYR A 142 3.43 22.87 -6.70
CA TYR A 142 3.95 23.76 -5.68
C TYR A 142 4.78 24.87 -6.31
N SER A 143 4.68 26.07 -5.75
CA SER A 143 5.62 27.16 -6.02
C SER A 143 7.01 26.82 -5.47
N ALA A 144 8.04 27.50 -5.97
CA ALA A 144 9.41 27.35 -5.48
C ALA A 144 9.49 27.56 -3.95
N THR A 145 8.79 28.56 -3.43
CA THR A 145 8.77 28.89 -1.99
C THR A 145 8.03 27.85 -1.14
N GLU A 146 6.99 27.21 -1.67
CA GLU A 146 6.33 26.09 -0.98
C GLU A 146 7.24 24.85 -0.98
N TRP A 147 7.94 24.61 -2.09
CA TRP A 147 8.89 23.52 -2.22
C TRP A 147 10.08 23.65 -1.26
N GLU A 148 10.62 24.86 -1.12
CA GLU A 148 11.70 25.16 -0.18
C GLU A 148 11.25 25.01 1.27
N ARG A 149 10.05 25.50 1.62
CA ARG A 149 9.47 25.31 2.97
C ARG A 149 9.28 23.84 3.30
N LEU A 150 8.82 23.03 2.34
CA LEU A 150 8.67 21.60 2.52
C LEU A 150 10.02 20.90 2.75
N ALA A 151 11.02 21.23 1.94
CA ALA A 151 12.37 20.71 2.10
C ALA A 151 12.99 21.12 3.45
N GLN A 152 12.77 22.36 3.89
CA GLN A 152 13.23 22.84 5.19
C GLN A 152 12.56 22.10 6.34
N ALA A 153 11.25 21.90 6.29
CA ALA A 153 10.52 21.13 7.29
C ALA A 153 11.04 19.69 7.42
N CYS A 154 11.30 19.02 6.29
CA CYS A 154 11.89 17.68 6.29
C CYS A 154 13.30 17.69 6.92
N ASN A 155 14.16 18.65 6.54
CA ASN A 155 15.50 18.77 7.12
C ASN A 155 15.46 19.00 8.64
N THR A 156 14.54 19.85 9.13
CA THR A 156 14.41 20.12 10.57
C THR A 156 13.99 18.86 11.33
N MET A 157 12.98 18.14 10.84
CA MET A 157 12.51 16.89 11.45
C MET A 157 13.61 15.84 11.49
N ILE A 158 14.32 15.64 10.37
CA ILE A 158 15.43 14.69 10.27
C ILE A 158 16.56 15.05 11.24
N LYS A 159 16.96 16.33 11.29
CA LYS A 159 18.04 16.80 12.16
C LYS A 159 17.72 16.62 13.65
N GLY A 160 16.49 16.91 14.06
CA GLY A 160 16.05 16.66 15.44
C GLY A 160 16.10 15.17 15.76
N SER A 161 15.46 14.35 14.92
CA SER A 161 15.37 12.90 15.18
C SER A 161 16.74 12.22 15.21
N ILE A 162 17.68 12.54 14.30
CA ILE A 162 19.01 11.92 14.33
C ILE A 162 19.86 12.40 15.52
N HIS A 163 19.63 13.62 16.00
CA HIS A 163 20.30 14.13 17.19
C HIS A 163 19.84 13.36 18.43
N ASP A 164 18.53 13.24 18.61
CA ASP A 164 17.92 12.49 19.71
C ASP A 164 18.32 11.01 19.65
N HIS A 165 18.39 10.44 18.45
CA HIS A 165 18.85 9.08 18.22
C HIS A 165 20.27 8.84 18.73
N ARG A 166 21.22 9.71 18.35
CA ARG A 166 22.61 9.58 18.80
C ARG A 166 22.74 9.72 20.31
N GLN A 167 22.01 10.66 20.92
CA GLN A 167 21.99 10.79 22.38
C GLN A 167 21.44 9.54 23.07
N ALA A 168 20.35 8.97 22.54
CA ALA A 168 19.76 7.76 23.10
C ALA A 168 20.67 6.52 22.92
N LEU A 169 21.42 6.44 21.82
CA LEU A 169 22.44 5.39 21.65
C LEU A 169 23.57 5.53 22.66
N GLU A 170 24.09 6.74 22.89
CA GLU A 170 25.11 6.99 23.90
C GLU A 170 24.61 6.65 25.32
N ALA A 171 23.36 7.00 25.64
CA ALA A 171 22.70 6.62 26.90
C ALA A 171 22.57 5.10 27.05
N SER A 172 22.17 4.43 25.97
CA SER A 172 22.06 2.98 25.90
C SER A 172 23.40 2.28 26.14
N GLU A 173 24.51 2.80 25.59
CA GLU A 173 25.85 2.25 25.83
C GLU A 173 26.26 2.41 27.31
N ARG A 174 26.00 3.57 27.93
CA ARG A 174 26.26 3.77 29.37
C ARG A 174 25.40 2.85 30.25
N GLY A 175 24.18 2.53 29.82
CA GLY A 175 23.24 1.68 30.55
C GLY A 175 23.52 0.18 30.50
N LYS A 176 24.47 -0.26 29.66
CA LYS A 176 24.80 -1.67 29.46
C LYS A 176 25.34 -2.35 30.72
N ASP A 177 26.23 -1.66 31.43
CA ASP A 177 26.96 -2.21 32.59
C ASP A 177 26.26 -1.91 33.93
N LEU A 178 25.13 -1.19 33.90
CA LEU A 178 24.31 -0.95 35.09
C LEU A 178 23.59 -2.25 35.48
N THR A 179 23.99 -2.81 36.62
CA THR A 179 23.49 -4.07 37.19
C THR A 179 22.41 -3.87 38.26
N ASP A 180 22.25 -2.65 38.77
CA ASP A 180 21.23 -2.32 39.76
C ASP A 180 19.83 -2.23 39.14
N ASP A 181 18.81 -2.62 39.92
CA ASP A 181 17.37 -2.47 39.65
C ASP A 181 16.90 -0.99 39.52
N SER A 182 17.84 -0.06 39.45
CA SER A 182 17.56 1.36 39.27
C SER A 182 16.97 1.62 37.88
N LEU A 183 15.78 2.23 37.83
CA LEU A 183 15.12 2.70 36.61
C LEU A 183 15.76 4.00 36.10
N SER A 184 17.08 4.00 35.91
CA SER A 184 17.79 5.11 35.28
C SER A 184 17.46 5.18 33.79
N GLU A 185 17.52 6.37 33.21
CA GLU A 185 17.21 6.59 31.80
C GLU A 185 18.18 5.82 30.88
N ASP A 186 19.47 5.80 31.22
CA ASP A 186 20.50 5.02 30.52
C ASP A 186 20.16 3.52 30.50
N ARG A 187 19.73 2.95 31.65
CA ARG A 187 19.32 1.53 31.72
C ARG A 187 18.07 1.26 30.90
N MET A 188 17.07 2.15 30.96
CA MET A 188 15.86 2.04 30.14
C MET A 188 16.19 2.07 28.65
N ALA A 189 17.08 2.96 28.21
CA ALA A 189 17.54 3.05 26.83
C ALA A 189 18.24 1.76 26.37
N TRP A 190 19.05 1.13 27.23
CA TRP A 190 19.66 -0.17 26.96
C TRP A 190 18.63 -1.30 26.80
N VAL A 191 17.65 -1.39 27.71
CA VAL A 191 16.58 -2.40 27.64
C VAL A 191 15.75 -2.24 26.37
N ILE A 192 15.33 -1.00 26.05
CA ILE A 192 14.51 -0.70 24.87
C ILE A 192 15.28 -1.01 23.59
N ARG A 193 16.55 -0.58 23.49
CA ARG A 193 17.41 -0.89 22.34
C ARG A 193 17.51 -2.39 22.11
N SER A 194 17.76 -3.17 23.17
CA SER A 194 17.95 -4.62 23.06
C SER A 194 16.66 -5.36 22.69
N SER A 195 15.51 -4.84 23.12
CA SER A 195 14.20 -5.44 22.88
C SER A 195 13.62 -5.13 21.51
N GLY A 196 14.12 -4.08 20.84
CA GLY A 196 13.60 -3.60 19.57
C GLY A 196 12.32 -2.75 19.69
N PRO A 197 11.75 -2.34 18.55
CA PRO A 197 10.56 -1.49 18.49
C PRO A 197 9.29 -2.29 18.83
N LEU A 198 8.96 -2.39 20.12
CA LEU A 198 7.75 -3.06 20.60
C LEU A 198 6.59 -2.09 20.86
N ALA A 199 5.37 -2.61 20.95
CA ALA A 199 4.23 -1.84 21.42
C ALA A 199 4.50 -1.32 22.84
N ILE A 200 4.10 -0.07 23.13
CA ILE A 200 4.37 0.58 24.43
C ILE A 200 3.91 -0.28 25.62
N ARG A 201 2.81 -1.02 25.52
CA ARG A 201 2.38 -1.94 26.58
C ARG A 201 3.41 -3.05 26.86
N SER A 202 4.01 -3.60 25.81
CA SER A 202 5.04 -4.64 25.91
C SER A 202 6.35 -4.07 26.46
N LEU A 203 6.76 -2.86 26.03
CA LEU A 203 7.93 -2.18 26.61
C LEU A 203 7.73 -1.89 28.10
N MET A 204 6.54 -1.42 28.49
CA MET A 204 6.23 -1.15 29.90
C MET A 204 6.27 -2.41 30.76
N ALA A 205 5.94 -3.58 30.21
CA ALA A 205 6.03 -4.85 30.94
C ALA A 205 7.47 -5.25 31.28
N LEU A 206 8.48 -4.65 30.62
CA LEU A 206 9.89 -4.85 30.94
C LEU A 206 10.34 -4.08 32.20
N PHE A 207 9.49 -3.18 32.72
CA PHE A 207 9.81 -2.31 33.85
C PHE A 207 8.82 -2.57 35.01
N PRO A 208 9.27 -3.12 36.16
CA PRO A 208 8.41 -3.52 37.26
C PRO A 208 7.57 -2.38 37.90
N MET A 209 7.99 -1.12 37.74
CA MET A 209 7.32 0.05 38.34
C MET A 209 6.70 0.94 37.26
N ALA A 210 5.42 0.72 36.97
CA ALA A 210 4.66 1.52 36.02
C ALA A 210 4.14 2.82 36.64
N THR A 211 4.94 3.89 36.55
CA THR A 211 4.48 5.27 36.82
C THR A 211 4.14 5.99 35.52
N VAL A 212 3.35 7.08 35.59
CA VAL A 212 3.05 7.93 34.43
C VAL A 212 4.32 8.55 33.86
N ASP A 213 5.25 8.96 34.72
CA ASP A 213 6.55 9.52 34.32
C ASP A 213 7.41 8.48 33.59
N ASN A 214 7.52 7.26 34.13
CA ASN A 214 8.24 6.17 33.47
C ASN A 214 7.63 5.84 32.10
N ARG A 215 6.30 5.86 31.99
CA ARG A 215 5.62 5.68 30.69
C ARG A 215 6.01 6.74 29.68
N GLN A 216 6.06 8.02 30.08
CA GLN A 216 6.48 9.10 29.18
C GLN A 216 7.94 8.94 28.76
N ARG A 217 8.83 8.54 29.68
CA ARG A 217 10.24 8.25 29.39
C ARG A 217 10.40 7.09 28.41
N VAL A 218 9.68 5.97 28.61
CA VAL A 218 9.70 4.82 27.68
C VAL A 218 9.25 5.24 26.27
N VAL A 219 8.17 6.02 26.18
CA VAL A 219 7.68 6.53 24.89
C VAL A 219 8.73 7.43 24.23
N SER A 220 9.34 8.34 24.98
CA SER A 220 10.37 9.25 24.46
C SER A 220 11.60 8.47 23.97
N LEU A 221 12.17 7.60 24.80
CA LEU A 221 13.35 6.81 24.46
C LEU A 221 13.11 5.88 23.26
N SER A 222 11.94 5.24 23.20
CA SER A 222 11.58 4.40 22.06
C SER A 222 11.54 5.19 20.75
N ARG A 223 11.07 6.44 20.78
CA ARG A 223 11.01 7.31 19.59
C ARG A 223 12.39 7.85 19.20
N SER A 224 13.24 8.12 20.18
CA SER A 224 14.62 8.53 19.94
C SER A 224 15.44 7.38 19.35
N LEU A 225 15.32 6.16 19.89
CA LEU A 225 16.09 5.00 19.43
C LEU A 225 15.66 4.48 18.06
N PHE A 226 14.36 4.56 17.72
CA PHE A 226 13.84 4.00 16.48
C PHE A 226 13.08 5.05 15.67
N PRO A 227 13.49 5.36 14.42
CA PRO A 227 12.82 6.37 13.62
C PRO A 227 11.35 6.02 13.40
N GLU A 228 10.47 6.97 13.70
CA GLU A 228 9.03 6.84 13.47
C GLU A 228 8.68 6.95 11.97
N PRO A 229 7.48 6.48 11.54
CA PRO A 229 7.08 6.52 10.13
C PRO A 229 7.06 7.92 9.50
N ASP A 230 6.81 8.96 10.28
CA ASP A 230 6.86 10.36 9.83
C ASP A 230 8.31 10.83 9.56
N VAL A 231 9.27 10.41 10.37
CA VAL A 231 10.71 10.64 10.13
C VAL A 231 11.15 9.91 8.86
N ALA A 232 10.78 8.64 8.71
CA ALA A 232 11.07 7.88 7.49
C ALA A 232 10.42 8.53 6.25
N PHE A 233 9.20 9.04 6.39
CA PHE A 233 8.52 9.81 5.34
C PHE A 233 9.25 11.12 5.02
N ALA A 234 9.80 11.83 6.01
CA ALA A 234 10.60 13.03 5.77
C ALA A 234 11.88 12.73 4.98
N TYR A 235 12.56 11.62 5.27
CA TYR A 235 13.71 11.15 4.46
C TYR A 235 13.29 10.82 3.02
N ASN A 236 12.24 10.02 2.86
CA ASN A 236 11.69 9.62 1.55
C ASN A 236 11.31 10.87 0.72
N LEU A 237 10.55 11.80 1.30
CA LEU A 237 10.10 13.02 0.62
C LEU A 237 11.28 13.92 0.24
N LEU A 238 12.25 14.10 1.13
CA LEU A 238 13.44 14.90 0.83
C LEU A 238 14.33 14.22 -0.22
N PHE A 239 14.37 12.90 -0.24
CA PHE A 239 15.01 12.13 -1.31
C PHE A 239 14.30 12.32 -2.64
N ALA A 240 12.96 12.29 -2.66
CA ALA A 240 12.14 12.58 -3.83
C ALA A 240 12.41 13.98 -4.39
N ILE A 241 12.43 14.99 -3.51
CA ILE A 241 12.74 16.39 -3.85
C ILE A 241 14.12 16.50 -4.53
N ARG A 242 15.11 15.72 -4.08
CA ARG A 242 16.49 15.78 -4.59
C ARG A 242 16.73 14.97 -5.85
N THR A 243 15.90 13.97 -6.14
CA THR A 243 16.12 13.01 -7.25
C THR A 243 15.11 13.15 -8.37
N GLY A 244 13.91 13.68 -8.10
CA GLY A 244 12.81 13.76 -9.06
C GLY A 244 12.15 12.41 -9.37
N ILE A 245 12.47 11.35 -8.62
CA ILE A 245 11.83 10.05 -8.79
C ILE A 245 10.38 10.16 -8.30
N VAL A 246 9.45 9.53 -9.03
CA VAL A 246 8.03 9.53 -8.71
C VAL A 246 7.72 8.63 -7.50
N PRO A 247 6.63 8.89 -6.73
CA PRO A 247 6.32 8.16 -5.50
C PRO A 247 6.37 6.64 -5.63
N ASP A 248 5.70 6.07 -6.64
CA ASP A 248 5.69 4.62 -6.90
C ASP A 248 7.11 4.02 -7.05
N GLY A 249 8.05 4.79 -7.61
CA GLY A 249 9.44 4.37 -7.79
C GLY A 249 10.27 4.48 -6.51
N ILE A 250 9.92 5.39 -5.60
CA ILE A 250 10.63 5.59 -4.33
C ILE A 250 10.13 4.63 -3.25
N ASP A 251 8.81 4.42 -3.18
CA ASP A 251 8.19 3.57 -2.15
C ASP A 251 8.57 2.09 -2.31
N ALA A 252 8.87 1.67 -3.54
CA ALA A 252 9.26 0.30 -3.86
C ALA A 252 10.76 0.00 -3.67
N LEU A 253 11.58 1.01 -3.31
CA LEU A 253 13.02 0.86 -3.19
C LEU A 253 13.40 -0.11 -2.08
N ARG A 254 14.42 -0.92 -2.36
CA ARG A 254 15.09 -1.83 -1.42
C ARG A 254 16.54 -1.42 -1.21
N THR A 255 17.17 -1.98 -0.20
CA THR A 255 18.62 -1.80 0.04
C THR A 255 19.46 -2.29 -1.13
N ASP A 256 19.04 -3.37 -1.77
CA ASP A 256 19.75 -4.01 -2.89
C ASP A 256 19.66 -3.21 -4.20
N ASP A 257 18.73 -2.25 -4.26
CA ASP A 257 18.61 -1.31 -5.38
C ASP A 257 19.71 -0.23 -5.35
N VAL A 258 20.47 -0.12 -4.26
CA VAL A 258 21.51 0.89 -4.02
C VAL A 258 22.88 0.29 -4.32
N THR A 259 23.44 0.60 -5.49
CA THR A 259 24.81 0.17 -5.85
C THR A 259 25.81 1.30 -5.64
N ARG A 260 26.69 1.16 -4.65
CA ARG A 260 27.77 2.13 -4.42
C ARG A 260 28.89 1.93 -5.45
N THR A 261 29.17 2.97 -6.21
CA THR A 261 30.24 2.98 -7.23
C THR A 261 31.45 3.82 -6.82
N GLY A 262 31.35 4.52 -5.69
CA GLY A 262 32.46 5.24 -5.05
C GLY A 262 32.04 5.91 -3.74
N PRO A 263 32.94 6.63 -3.05
CA PRO A 263 32.65 7.24 -1.74
C PRO A 263 31.47 8.22 -1.76
N SER A 264 31.28 8.93 -2.87
CA SER A 264 30.19 9.89 -3.07
C SER A 264 29.35 9.61 -4.32
N SER A 265 29.38 8.37 -4.81
CA SER A 265 28.73 7.97 -6.05
C SER A 265 27.91 6.71 -5.83
N ILE A 266 26.62 6.81 -6.11
CA ILE A 266 25.65 5.72 -6.00
C ILE A 266 24.86 5.66 -7.30
N LEU A 267 24.76 4.46 -7.86
CA LEU A 267 23.79 4.12 -8.88
C LEU A 267 22.58 3.49 -8.20
N LEU A 268 21.42 4.12 -8.36
CA LEU A 268 20.15 3.61 -7.85
C LEU A 268 19.36 2.96 -8.98
N SER A 269 18.94 1.72 -8.82
CA SER A 269 17.97 1.07 -9.71
C SER A 269 16.56 1.20 -9.16
N TYR A 270 15.57 1.49 -9.99
CA TYR A 270 14.18 1.58 -9.52
C TYR A 270 13.19 1.19 -10.62
N VAL A 271 11.96 0.87 -10.25
CA VAL A 271 10.89 0.56 -11.21
C VAL A 271 9.95 1.73 -11.32
N LYS A 272 9.85 2.31 -12.51
CA LYS A 272 8.88 3.37 -12.79
C LYS A 272 7.56 2.75 -13.21
N GLY A 273 6.69 2.46 -12.25
CA GLY A 273 5.31 2.01 -12.48
C GLY A 273 5.16 1.03 -13.65
N ARG A 274 4.49 1.46 -14.73
CA ARG A 274 4.20 0.63 -15.93
C ARG A 274 5.29 0.64 -17.00
N THR A 275 6.34 1.43 -16.85
CA THR A 275 7.36 1.71 -17.88
C THR A 275 8.63 0.87 -17.76
N GLY A 276 8.81 0.13 -16.65
CA GLY A 276 9.91 -0.82 -16.47
C GLY A 276 11.03 -0.33 -15.53
N LYS A 277 12.15 -1.06 -15.52
CA LYS A 277 13.33 -0.77 -14.70
C LYS A 277 14.08 0.43 -15.27
N GLU A 278 14.42 1.38 -14.41
CA GLU A 278 15.26 2.55 -14.69
C GLU A 278 16.47 2.55 -13.74
N SER A 279 17.46 3.39 -14.02
CA SER A 279 18.59 3.63 -13.11
C SER A 279 19.02 5.09 -13.14
N LEU A 280 19.44 5.61 -12.00
CA LEU A 280 19.82 7.00 -11.78
C LEU A 280 21.13 7.09 -11.00
N VAL A 281 22.09 7.84 -11.50
CA VAL A 281 23.26 8.24 -10.71
C VAL A 281 22.82 9.34 -9.75
N LEU A 282 22.92 9.10 -8.45
CA LEU A 282 22.38 10.01 -7.45
C LEU A 282 23.19 11.31 -7.36
N PRO A 283 22.53 12.47 -7.24
CA PRO A 283 23.22 13.71 -6.94
C PRO A 283 23.83 13.64 -5.54
N ARG A 284 24.94 14.37 -5.32
CA ARG A 284 25.69 14.33 -4.05
C ARG A 284 24.84 14.61 -2.81
N ALA A 285 23.84 15.49 -2.93
CA ALA A 285 22.91 15.78 -1.84
C ALA A 285 22.00 14.58 -1.50
N ALA A 286 21.60 13.78 -2.49
CA ALA A 286 20.81 12.57 -2.26
C ALA A 286 21.69 11.45 -1.68
N VAL A 287 22.94 11.31 -2.13
CA VAL A 287 23.91 10.35 -1.56
C VAL A 287 24.10 10.62 -0.07
N ARG A 288 24.38 11.87 0.33
CA ARG A 288 24.54 12.25 1.75
C ARG A 288 23.30 11.98 2.59
N LEU A 289 22.11 12.21 2.02
CA LEU A 289 20.86 11.93 2.72
C LEU A 289 20.67 10.44 2.95
N LEU A 290 21.01 9.64 1.94
CA LEU A 290 20.89 8.19 1.98
C LEU A 290 21.90 7.58 2.97
N ASP A 291 23.13 8.07 2.99
CA ASP A 291 24.14 7.68 3.99
C ASP A 291 23.64 7.99 5.40
N GLN A 292 23.11 9.20 5.61
CA GLN A 292 22.53 9.61 6.90
C GLN A 292 21.32 8.73 7.28
N TRP A 293 20.51 8.32 6.31
CA TRP A 293 19.38 7.44 6.55
C TRP A 293 19.83 6.01 6.93
N PHE A 294 20.84 5.47 6.26
CA PHE A 294 21.38 4.16 6.60
C PHE A 294 21.95 4.15 8.02
N GLU A 295 22.69 5.18 8.42
CA GLU A 295 23.17 5.36 9.80
C GLU A 295 21.98 5.38 10.79
N HIS A 296 21.00 6.25 10.53
CA HIS A 296 19.89 6.47 11.46
C HIS A 296 18.92 5.26 11.56
N SER A 297 18.80 4.46 10.49
CA SER A 297 17.91 3.30 10.44
C SER A 297 18.61 1.98 10.76
N GLU A 298 19.92 1.96 10.98
CA GLU A 298 20.70 0.73 11.18
C GLU A 298 20.16 -0.11 12.34
N LEU A 299 19.95 0.51 13.51
CA LEU A 299 19.41 -0.19 14.68
C LEU A 299 18.03 -0.77 14.38
N LEU A 300 17.12 0.02 13.78
CA LEU A 300 15.78 -0.43 13.43
C LEU A 300 15.80 -1.63 12.47
N ARG A 301 16.68 -1.60 11.47
CA ARG A 301 16.85 -2.71 10.51
C ARG A 301 17.28 -4.00 11.19
N GLY A 302 18.13 -3.92 12.22
CA GLY A 302 18.54 -5.07 13.02
C GLY A 302 17.36 -5.81 13.68
N HIS A 303 16.23 -5.12 13.89
CA HIS A 303 15.00 -5.70 14.45
C HIS A 303 13.88 -5.92 13.42
N ALA A 304 14.08 -5.59 12.14
CA ALA A 304 13.01 -5.51 11.15
C ALA A 304 12.72 -6.84 10.41
N GLY A 305 13.45 -7.92 10.70
CA GLY A 305 13.25 -9.24 10.08
C GLY A 305 13.24 -9.15 8.55
N ASP A 306 12.22 -9.74 7.92
CA ASP A 306 12.04 -9.75 6.46
C ASP A 306 11.91 -8.34 5.84
N GLN A 307 11.51 -7.34 6.65
CA GLN A 307 11.36 -5.97 6.21
C GLN A 307 12.70 -5.21 6.16
N ALA A 308 13.79 -5.73 6.74
CA ALA A 308 15.08 -5.04 6.84
C ALA A 308 15.64 -4.52 5.50
N SER A 309 15.28 -5.20 4.41
CA SER A 309 15.68 -4.86 3.04
C SER A 309 14.83 -3.76 2.39
N GLN A 310 13.72 -3.31 2.99
CA GLN A 310 12.99 -2.14 2.48
C GLN A 310 13.82 -0.88 2.68
N LEU A 311 13.90 0.01 1.68
CA LEU A 311 14.72 1.20 1.83
C LEU A 311 14.16 2.13 2.90
N TRP A 312 12.86 2.36 2.95
CA TRP A 312 12.23 3.25 3.93
C TRP A 312 11.48 2.43 4.98
N LEU A 313 11.86 2.57 6.25
CA LEU A 313 11.37 1.78 7.36
C LEU A 313 11.03 2.69 8.53
N GLY A 314 9.84 2.57 9.11
CA GLY A 314 9.47 3.20 10.37
C GLY A 314 9.14 2.17 11.45
N ALA A 315 9.37 2.50 12.72
CA ALA A 315 9.20 1.59 13.85
C ALA A 315 7.84 0.83 13.87
N LYS A 316 6.72 1.48 13.52
CA LYS A 316 5.40 0.83 13.45
C LYS A 316 5.28 -0.27 12.40
N GLN A 317 6.10 -0.25 11.36
CA GLN A 317 6.14 -1.30 10.33
C GLN A 317 6.98 -2.50 10.80
N ALA A 318 7.97 -2.28 11.68
CA ALA A 318 8.79 -3.32 12.28
C ALA A 318 8.08 -4.04 13.45
N THR A 319 7.11 -3.41 14.12
CA THR A 319 6.36 -4.02 15.24
C THR A 319 5.33 -5.09 14.80
N GLN A 320 5.19 -5.39 13.50
CA GLN A 320 4.15 -6.33 13.00
C GLN A 320 4.48 -7.82 13.15
N GLU A 321 5.66 -8.21 13.65
CA GLU A 321 5.96 -9.61 13.98
C GLU A 321 5.93 -9.82 15.51
N GLY A 322 4.75 -10.14 16.03
CA GLY A 322 4.59 -10.48 17.46
C GLY A 322 3.16 -10.75 17.90
N GLY A 323 2.28 -11.12 16.97
CA GLY A 323 0.88 -11.41 17.24
C GLY A 323 0.37 -12.53 16.35
N ALA A 324 0.80 -13.75 16.67
CA ALA A 324 0.04 -14.97 16.43
C ALA A 324 -0.66 -15.33 17.75
#